data_AF-A0A098R1D5-F1
#
_entry.id   AF-A0A098R1D5-F1
#
_cell.length_a   1.000
_cell.length_b   1.000
_cell.length_c   1.000
_cell.angle_alpha   90.00
_cell.angle_beta   90.00
_cell.angle_gamma   90.00
#
_symmetry.space_group_name_H-M   'P 1'
#
loop_
_entity.id
_entity.type
_entity.pdbx_description
1 polymer ?
#
loop_
_entity_poly.entity_id
_entity_poly.type
_entity_poly.pdbx_seq_one_letter_code
_entity_poly.pdbx_strand_id
1 'polypeptide(L)'
;MEEKTEFSNMQGHTVTNLRNSLGRFRKIALIWMGIGLSLPLWAFGGQQNSTVFSQIPDNGRARVENLDYITAPLYELTPNSRIIDDPMTGFRVRMRVEVQEARGFTYIIFENEVREPDRSLGIFPLVGAGNFVIRRNHEDGKIDQIKVFLGQGPHVYLRLSPQKVKSTASFYAYNDQEALFNNLPLPVSIERVLGLPTRDLLFLLEGSIQWASLIPRGNSYDYEFIQEMVQKLREELPHLPDAEDGAMDDQGRLVKIESMLSTGLPGFNCSGFAKWVADGVYHELTGSYLGIPSLKQKHLDLRGSALALELEDLRDPYFGLDWTRNIATAINTRHYGVQLEPEDSDVRTVPFFEYVEDLGYPVRDLWQIMYFLALDNPGSWYLGSVNGEFGQDPVLWQHYHVVVFFPYIDDQGNFRVVVMERNLETGIDNLIRRYPQEYMHLVQLPSISVDSGFEPPKIEY
;
A
#
# COMPACT_ATOMS: atom_id res chain seq x y z
N MET A 1 46.84 22.25 -53.38
CA MET A 1 46.66 22.51 -54.80
C MET A 1 45.55 21.58 -55.25
N GLU A 2 44.42 22.17 -55.66
CA GLU A 2 43.27 21.60 -56.40
C GLU A 2 42.59 20.36 -55.78
N GLU A 3 41.42 20.43 -55.15
CA GLU A 3 40.12 21.05 -55.50
C GLU A 3 39.38 20.33 -56.65
N LYS A 4 38.12 19.99 -56.35
CA LYS A 4 36.95 19.78 -57.23
C LYS A 4 36.77 18.42 -57.91
N THR A 5 35.56 17.95 -58.24
CA THR A 5 34.12 18.17 -57.90
C THR A 5 33.38 17.31 -58.94
N GLU A 6 32.29 16.60 -58.56
CA GLU A 6 31.04 16.38 -59.35
C GLU A 6 30.25 15.27 -58.64
N PHE A 7 29.19 15.51 -57.85
CA PHE A 7 27.85 16.07 -58.14
C PHE A 7 27.14 15.43 -59.34
N SER A 8 26.11 14.60 -59.10
CA SER A 8 24.71 15.01 -59.30
C SER A 8 23.69 13.85 -59.16
N ASN A 9 22.57 14.18 -58.50
CA ASN A 9 21.19 13.66 -58.63
C ASN A 9 20.80 12.27 -58.07
N MET A 10 20.12 12.28 -56.91
CA MET A 10 18.65 12.32 -56.90
C MET A 10 18.10 12.79 -55.54
N GLN A 11 17.29 13.85 -55.58
CA GLN A 11 16.40 14.29 -54.51
C GLN A 11 15.11 13.47 -54.52
N GLY A 12 14.54 13.19 -53.33
CA GLY A 12 13.15 12.75 -53.21
C GLY A 12 12.75 12.25 -51.81
N HIS A 13 11.96 13.06 -51.09
CA HIS A 13 11.04 12.72 -49.97
C HIS A 13 11.67 12.26 -48.64
N THR A 14 11.90 13.12 -47.64
CA THR A 14 10.99 13.94 -46.78
C THR A 14 10.11 13.12 -45.83
N VAL A 15 10.56 13.06 -44.57
CA VAL A 15 9.81 13.24 -43.29
C VAL A 15 8.37 12.73 -43.23
N THR A 16 8.18 11.51 -42.74
CA THR A 16 6.97 11.10 -42.00
C THR A 16 7.26 9.86 -41.17
N ASN A 17 7.22 9.97 -39.83
CA ASN A 17 6.76 8.95 -38.86
C ASN A 17 7.31 9.19 -37.44
N LEU A 18 7.06 10.39 -36.90
CA LEU A 18 7.23 10.69 -35.47
C LEU A 18 5.98 11.41 -34.91
N ARG A 19 4.80 11.09 -35.46
CA ARG A 19 3.53 11.78 -35.14
C ARG A 19 2.37 10.86 -34.76
N ASN A 20 2.59 9.56 -34.54
CA ASN A 20 1.51 8.62 -34.21
C ASN A 20 1.45 8.13 -32.75
N SER A 21 2.37 8.53 -31.85
CA SER A 21 2.28 8.19 -30.41
C SER A 21 1.70 9.28 -29.50
N LEU A 22 1.43 10.48 -30.03
CA LEU A 22 0.94 11.65 -29.25
C LEU A 22 -0.55 11.97 -29.49
N GLY A 23 -1.27 11.11 -30.22
CA GLY A 23 -2.65 11.36 -30.66
C GLY A 23 -3.77 10.73 -29.83
N ARG A 24 -3.47 9.84 -28.87
CA ARG A 24 -4.50 9.10 -28.10
C ARG A 24 -4.79 9.64 -26.69
N PHE A 25 -3.94 10.51 -26.14
CA PHE A 25 -4.09 11.06 -24.78
C PHE A 25 -4.97 12.33 -24.67
N ARG A 26 -5.59 12.79 -25.76
CA ARG A 26 -6.39 14.04 -25.76
C ARG A 26 -7.90 13.89 -25.62
N LYS A 27 -8.43 12.66 -25.46
CA LYS A 27 -9.90 12.45 -25.37
C LYS A 27 -10.46 12.22 -23.97
N ILE A 28 -9.64 12.09 -22.92
CA ILE A 28 -10.14 11.95 -21.54
C ILE A 28 -9.92 13.24 -20.71
N ALA A 29 -9.03 14.13 -21.12
CA ALA A 29 -8.73 15.38 -20.41
C ALA A 29 -9.69 16.56 -20.74
N LEU A 30 -10.84 16.32 -21.37
CA LEU A 30 -11.69 17.37 -21.96
C LEU A 30 -13.13 17.37 -21.41
N ILE A 31 -13.30 17.18 -20.09
CA ILE A 31 -14.58 17.45 -19.40
C ILE A 31 -14.43 18.33 -18.13
N TRP A 32 -13.22 18.79 -17.77
CA TRP A 32 -13.00 19.65 -16.59
C TRP A 32 -12.29 20.98 -16.88
N MET A 33 -12.72 21.72 -17.92
CA MET A 33 -12.30 23.12 -18.09
C MET A 33 -13.47 24.01 -18.48
N GLY A 34 -14.00 24.72 -17.49
CA GLY A 34 -14.91 25.84 -17.68
C GLY A 34 -14.88 26.76 -16.46
N ILE A 35 -14.09 27.84 -16.57
CA ILE A 35 -13.92 28.96 -15.62
C ILE A 35 -13.00 28.58 -14.43
N GLY A 36 -11.77 29.07 -14.27
CA GLY A 36 -11.20 30.33 -14.73
C GLY A 36 -10.64 31.10 -13.54
N LEU A 37 -9.71 30.50 -12.78
CA LEU A 37 -8.83 31.16 -11.81
C LEU A 37 -7.64 30.21 -11.57
N SER A 38 -6.54 30.44 -12.28
CA SER A 38 -5.27 29.74 -12.07
C SER A 38 -4.64 30.24 -10.78
N LEU A 39 -4.99 29.59 -9.66
CA LEU A 39 -4.20 29.69 -8.44
C LEU A 39 -2.92 28.84 -8.61
N PRO A 40 -1.75 29.33 -8.18
CA PRO A 40 -0.51 28.57 -8.27
C PRO A 40 -0.62 27.26 -7.47
N LEU A 41 -0.22 26.13 -8.07
CA LEU A 41 -0.22 24.79 -7.44
C LEU A 41 0.49 24.73 -6.07
N TRP A 42 1.40 25.66 -5.77
CA TRP A 42 2.08 25.80 -4.47
C TRP A 42 1.14 26.24 -3.34
N ALA A 43 0.02 26.90 -3.64
CA ALA A 43 -0.92 27.38 -2.63
C ALA A 43 -1.84 26.27 -2.08
N PHE A 44 -2.03 25.17 -2.82
CA PHE A 44 -2.84 24.03 -2.37
C PHE A 44 -2.05 23.02 -1.52
N GLY A 45 -0.73 22.89 -1.72
CA GLY A 45 0.11 21.99 -0.92
C GLY A 45 0.20 22.38 0.56
N GLY A 46 0.38 23.68 0.84
CA GLY A 46 0.52 24.18 2.23
C GLY A 46 -0.75 24.00 3.08
N GLN A 47 -1.95 24.08 2.46
CA GLN A 47 -3.20 23.84 3.17
C GLN A 47 -3.41 22.34 3.47
N GLN A 48 -2.99 21.46 2.56
CA GLN A 48 -3.08 20.00 2.74
C GLN A 48 -2.09 19.42 3.74
N ASN A 49 -0.91 20.02 3.89
CA ASN A 49 0.04 19.62 4.94
C ASN A 49 -0.39 20.14 6.32
N SER A 50 -1.04 21.31 6.38
CA SER A 50 -1.53 21.87 7.64
C SER A 50 -2.57 20.98 8.35
N THR A 51 -3.40 20.26 7.58
CA THR A 51 -4.37 19.32 8.13
C THR A 51 -3.71 18.07 8.68
N VAL A 52 -2.74 17.48 7.97
CA VAL A 52 -1.94 16.33 8.46
C VAL A 52 -1.23 16.68 9.77
N PHE A 53 -0.59 17.84 9.82
CA PHE A 53 0.16 18.27 11.02
C PHE A 53 -0.75 18.46 12.24
N SER A 54 -2.00 18.85 12.04
CA SER A 54 -2.96 19.05 13.13
C SER A 54 -3.53 17.75 13.71
N GLN A 55 -3.42 16.63 12.98
CA GLN A 55 -3.94 15.33 13.39
C GLN A 55 -2.97 14.56 14.30
N ILE A 56 -1.68 14.92 14.30
CA ILE A 56 -0.66 14.24 15.10
C ILE A 56 -0.59 14.93 16.47
N PRO A 57 -0.91 14.23 17.58
CA PRO A 57 -0.85 14.81 18.92
C PRO A 57 0.58 15.27 19.27
N ASP A 58 0.70 16.41 19.94
CA ASP A 58 2.01 16.99 20.29
C ASP A 58 2.31 16.88 21.79
N ASN A 59 3.59 16.63 22.10
CA ASN A 59 4.13 16.62 23.47
C ASN A 59 5.33 17.57 23.64
N GLY A 60 5.54 18.51 22.71
CA GLY A 60 6.68 19.43 22.72
C GLY A 60 6.77 20.23 24.02
N ARG A 61 5.63 20.67 24.57
CA ARG A 61 5.58 21.36 25.87
C ARG A 61 6.07 20.47 27.02
N ALA A 62 5.55 19.25 27.12
CA ALA A 62 5.97 18.29 28.14
C ALA A 62 7.48 17.99 28.04
N ARG A 63 8.04 17.98 26.83
CA ARG A 63 9.48 17.86 26.63
C ARG A 63 10.25 19.09 27.09
N VAL A 64 9.79 20.30 26.77
CA VAL A 64 10.41 21.56 27.21
C VAL A 64 10.43 21.68 28.73
N GLU A 65 9.32 21.38 29.41
CA GLU A 65 9.21 21.43 30.88
C GLU A 65 10.15 20.44 31.57
N ASN A 66 10.63 19.42 30.84
CA ASN A 66 11.50 18.37 31.37
C ASN A 66 12.86 18.33 30.70
N LEU A 67 13.26 19.40 30.02
CA LEU A 67 14.52 19.45 29.27
C LEU A 67 15.75 19.23 30.15
N ASP A 68 15.74 19.83 31.35
CA ASP A 68 16.82 19.66 32.34
C ASP A 68 16.95 18.20 32.76
N TYR A 69 15.82 17.52 32.98
CA TYR A 69 15.82 16.09 33.33
C TYR A 69 16.24 15.23 32.13
N ILE A 70 15.76 15.53 30.91
CA ILE A 70 16.14 14.81 29.68
C ILE A 70 17.65 14.86 29.44
N THR A 71 18.28 15.99 29.74
CA THR A 71 19.70 16.26 29.49
C THR A 71 20.61 16.03 30.69
N ALA A 72 20.04 15.70 31.86
CA ALA A 72 20.77 15.39 33.09
C ALA A 72 21.80 14.25 32.90
N PRO A 73 22.84 14.15 33.73
CA PRO A 73 23.71 12.99 33.75
C PRO A 73 22.93 11.68 33.89
N LEU A 74 23.39 10.60 33.24
CA LEU A 74 22.64 9.33 33.20
C LEU A 74 22.36 8.72 34.58
N TYR A 75 23.21 8.96 35.57
CA TYR A 75 23.01 8.45 36.93
C TYR A 75 21.81 9.11 37.64
N GLU A 76 21.32 10.26 37.14
CA GLU A 76 20.12 10.94 37.66
C GLU A 76 18.83 10.41 37.00
N LEU A 77 18.95 9.72 35.86
CA LEU A 77 17.84 9.11 35.14
C LEU A 77 17.47 7.76 35.75
N THR A 78 16.68 7.81 36.82
CA THR A 78 16.11 6.58 37.40
C THR A 78 14.87 6.13 36.64
N PRO A 79 14.63 4.80 36.50
CA PRO A 79 13.40 4.29 35.91
C PRO A 79 12.19 4.84 36.65
N ASN A 80 11.38 5.62 35.95
CA ASN A 80 10.18 6.23 36.51
C ASN A 80 9.11 6.41 35.44
N SER A 81 7.88 6.66 35.88
CA SER A 81 6.79 7.06 35.01
C SER A 81 5.94 8.11 35.71
N ARG A 82 5.61 9.19 35.00
CA ARG A 82 4.73 10.24 35.49
C ARG A 82 3.85 10.76 34.35
N ILE A 83 2.68 11.22 34.73
CA ILE A 83 1.73 11.88 33.82
C ILE A 83 1.91 13.38 33.96
N ILE A 84 1.96 14.06 32.82
CA ILE A 84 2.08 15.50 32.67
C ILE A 84 0.80 15.98 31.99
N ASP A 85 0.07 16.88 32.64
CA ASP A 85 -1.11 17.50 32.06
C ASP A 85 -0.70 18.70 31.21
N ASP A 86 -1.15 18.76 29.95
CA ASP A 86 -1.00 19.96 29.14
C ASP A 86 -2.23 20.86 29.32
N PRO A 87 -2.13 21.99 30.05
CA PRO A 87 -3.28 22.83 30.34
C PRO A 87 -3.81 23.57 29.09
N MET A 88 -3.06 23.61 27.98
CA MET A 88 -3.50 24.28 26.75
C MET A 88 -4.35 23.38 25.87
N THR A 89 -3.98 22.11 25.78
CA THR A 89 -4.66 21.14 24.91
C THR A 89 -5.63 20.25 25.68
N GLY A 90 -5.50 20.17 27.00
CA GLY A 90 -6.27 19.26 27.85
C GLY A 90 -5.89 17.79 27.65
N PHE A 91 -4.86 17.51 26.84
CA PHE A 91 -4.28 16.18 26.69
C PHE A 91 -3.28 15.91 27.81
N ARG A 92 -3.10 14.62 28.08
CA ARG A 92 -2.12 14.13 29.05
C ARG A 92 -0.99 13.44 28.30
N VAL A 93 0.22 13.59 28.80
CA VAL A 93 1.41 12.94 28.26
C VAL A 93 2.05 12.14 29.38
N ARG A 94 2.32 10.86 29.15
CA ARG A 94 3.11 10.06 30.08
C ARG A 94 4.57 10.15 29.68
N MET A 95 5.39 10.65 30.59
CA MET A 95 6.84 10.54 30.49
C MET A 95 7.29 9.27 31.22
N ARG A 96 8.09 8.45 30.57
CA ARG A 96 8.64 7.20 31.12
C ARG A 96 10.12 7.08 30.83
N VAL A 97 10.89 6.61 31.80
CA VAL A 97 12.31 6.30 31.64
C VAL A 97 12.52 4.79 31.74
N GLU A 98 13.19 4.22 30.74
CA GLU A 98 13.62 2.82 30.74
C GLU A 98 15.14 2.73 30.60
N VAL A 99 15.80 2.02 31.50
CA VAL A 99 17.24 1.78 31.45
C VAL A 99 17.48 0.36 30.95
N GLN A 100 18.19 0.22 29.82
CA GLN A 100 18.53 -1.06 29.22
C GLN A 100 20.05 -1.28 29.32
N GLU A 101 20.52 -1.59 30.54
CA GLU A 101 21.94 -1.83 30.87
C GLU A 101 22.62 -2.81 29.89
N ALA A 102 21.97 -3.94 29.59
CA ALA A 102 22.51 -4.96 28.69
C ALA A 102 22.73 -4.47 27.25
N ARG A 103 22.07 -3.38 26.85
CA ARG A 103 22.22 -2.76 25.52
C ARG A 103 22.99 -1.44 25.55
N GLY A 104 23.39 -0.95 26.73
CA GLY A 104 24.13 0.31 26.86
C GLY A 104 23.30 1.57 26.54
N PHE A 105 21.97 1.52 26.72
CA PHE A 105 21.09 2.65 26.40
C PHE A 105 20.07 2.97 27.50
N THR A 106 19.76 4.26 27.64
CA THR A 106 18.60 4.76 28.40
C THR A 106 17.61 5.39 27.44
N TYR A 107 16.33 5.03 27.59
CA TYR A 107 15.22 5.54 26.80
C TYR A 107 14.36 6.47 27.64
N ILE A 108 14.02 7.62 27.07
CA ILE A 108 13.07 8.57 27.64
C ILE A 108 11.91 8.69 26.65
N ILE A 109 10.73 8.29 27.08
CA ILE A 109 9.57 8.03 26.23
C ILE A 109 8.48 9.01 26.63
N PHE A 110 7.95 9.76 25.66
CA PHE A 110 6.77 10.60 25.80
C PHE A 110 5.62 9.95 25.03
N GLU A 111 4.63 9.46 25.76
CA GLU A 111 3.46 8.76 25.25
C GLU A 111 2.26 9.69 25.34
N ASN A 112 1.60 9.96 24.21
CA ASN A 112 0.38 10.75 24.18
C ASN A 112 -0.81 9.92 24.68
N GLU A 113 -1.71 10.56 25.43
CA GLU A 113 -2.97 9.94 25.82
C GLU A 113 -3.86 9.70 24.59
N VAL A 114 -4.34 8.47 24.43
CA VAL A 114 -5.43 8.13 23.52
C VAL A 114 -6.69 7.90 24.36
N ARG A 115 -7.76 8.64 24.05
CA ARG A 115 -9.06 8.49 24.70
C ARG A 115 -9.97 7.65 23.81
N GLU A 116 -10.36 6.47 24.31
CA GLU A 116 -11.35 5.64 23.66
C GLU A 116 -12.76 6.07 24.12
N PRO A 117 -13.78 6.11 23.22
CA PRO A 117 -15.15 6.52 23.56
C PRO A 117 -15.74 5.73 24.74
N ASP A 118 -15.39 4.45 24.84
CA ASP A 118 -15.94 3.51 25.82
C ASP A 118 -15.11 3.42 27.12
N ARG A 119 -14.06 4.23 27.27
CA ARG A 119 -13.21 4.22 28.47
C ARG A 119 -13.22 5.55 29.20
N SER A 120 -13.49 5.49 30.51
CA SER A 120 -13.40 6.63 31.42
C SER A 120 -11.96 7.09 31.68
N LEU A 121 -10.97 6.26 31.37
CA LEU A 121 -9.54 6.55 31.53
C LEU A 121 -8.83 6.36 30.19
N GLY A 122 -8.08 7.37 29.75
CA GLY A 122 -7.24 7.26 28.56
C GLY A 122 -6.08 6.28 28.75
N ILE A 123 -5.63 5.73 27.64
CA ILE A 123 -4.49 4.82 27.56
C ILE A 123 -3.27 5.57 27.00
N PHE A 124 -2.08 5.08 27.35
CA PHE A 124 -0.80 5.63 26.89
C PHE A 124 -0.06 4.51 26.16
N PRO A 125 -0.34 4.30 24.87
CA PRO A 125 0.30 3.24 24.14
C PRO A 125 1.78 3.61 23.91
N LEU A 126 2.68 2.62 23.96
CA LEU A 126 4.10 2.84 23.65
C LEU A 126 4.28 3.29 22.19
N VAL A 127 3.44 2.76 21.31
CA VAL A 127 3.36 3.10 19.89
C VAL A 127 2.05 3.82 19.67
N GLY A 128 2.13 5.08 19.25
CA GLY A 128 0.97 5.93 19.05
C GLY A 128 1.38 7.22 18.36
N ALA A 129 0.44 7.86 17.66
CA ALA A 129 0.76 9.06 16.88
C ALA A 129 1.33 10.17 17.78
N GLY A 130 2.43 10.77 17.34
CA GLY A 130 3.14 11.82 18.04
C GLY A 130 4.02 11.37 19.21
N ASN A 131 4.02 10.08 19.55
CA ASN A 131 4.91 9.56 20.58
C ASN A 131 6.37 9.83 20.23
N PHE A 132 7.14 10.20 21.25
CA PHE A 132 8.50 10.70 21.09
C PHE A 132 9.46 9.93 22.00
N VAL A 133 10.40 9.19 21.39
CA VAL A 133 11.33 8.30 22.09
C VAL A 133 12.75 8.81 21.91
N ILE A 134 13.40 9.17 23.00
CA ILE A 134 14.78 9.64 23.02
C ILE A 134 15.66 8.50 23.51
N ARG A 135 16.69 8.14 22.74
CA ARG A 135 17.70 7.15 23.12
C ARG A 135 19.01 7.85 23.45
N ARG A 136 19.55 7.57 24.64
CA ARG A 136 20.87 8.07 25.09
C ARG A 136 21.85 6.93 25.29
N ASN A 137 23.09 7.12 24.83
CA ASN A 137 24.18 6.15 24.94
C ASN A 137 24.81 6.22 26.34
N HIS A 138 25.07 5.06 26.97
CA HIS A 138 25.74 4.95 28.26
C HIS A 138 27.22 5.35 28.24
N GLU A 139 27.90 5.25 27.10
CA GLU A 139 29.33 5.54 26.96
C GLU A 139 29.66 7.01 27.17
N ASP A 140 28.88 7.92 26.57
CA ASP A 140 29.13 9.36 26.63
C ASP A 140 27.93 10.19 27.12
N GLY A 141 26.83 9.54 27.44
CA GLY A 141 25.60 10.17 27.92
C GLY A 141 24.87 10.98 26.84
N LYS A 142 25.32 11.02 25.59
CA LYS A 142 24.68 11.87 24.57
C LYS A 142 23.43 11.23 24.00
N ILE A 143 22.62 12.06 23.36
CA ILE A 143 21.48 11.61 22.57
C ILE A 143 22.05 10.99 21.31
N ASP A 144 21.77 9.71 21.14
CA ASP A 144 22.18 8.92 19.99
C ASP A 144 21.09 8.94 18.90
N GLN A 145 19.81 8.95 19.32
CA GLN A 145 18.68 8.92 18.39
C GLN A 145 17.41 9.47 19.03
N ILE A 146 16.52 10.02 18.19
CA ILE A 146 15.13 10.29 18.52
C ILE A 146 14.23 9.55 17.53
N LYS A 147 13.22 8.81 18.00
CA LYS A 147 12.17 8.22 17.16
C LYS A 147 10.85 8.95 17.43
N VAL A 148 10.20 9.42 16.37
CA VAL A 148 8.90 10.11 16.43
C VAL A 148 7.89 9.32 15.62
N PHE A 149 6.88 8.76 16.28
CA PHE A 149 5.82 8.03 15.60
C PHE A 149 4.84 9.01 14.95
N LEU A 150 4.49 8.77 13.69
CA LEU A 150 3.60 9.66 12.92
C LEU A 150 2.23 9.02 12.65
N GLY A 151 2.09 7.72 12.90
CA GLY A 151 0.81 6.99 12.87
C GLY A 151 0.53 6.28 14.19
N GLN A 152 -0.64 5.66 14.31
CA GLN A 152 -1.01 4.88 15.49
C GLN A 152 -0.25 3.53 15.57
N GLY A 153 0.20 3.00 14.44
CA GLY A 153 1.01 1.78 14.35
C GLY A 153 2.53 2.03 14.40
N PRO A 154 3.34 0.95 14.52
CA PRO A 154 4.79 1.06 14.72
C PRO A 154 5.57 1.41 13.44
N HIS A 155 4.89 1.39 12.30
CA HIS A 155 5.49 1.31 10.99
C HIS A 155 5.66 2.65 10.28
N VAL A 156 5.04 3.73 10.77
CA VAL A 156 5.18 5.08 10.19
C VAL A 156 5.83 6.01 11.20
N TYR A 157 7.10 6.35 10.98
CA TYR A 157 7.87 7.14 11.93
C TYR A 157 9.05 7.89 11.29
N LEU A 158 9.51 8.90 12.00
CA LEU A 158 10.79 9.55 11.78
C LEU A 158 11.84 9.05 12.75
N ARG A 159 13.05 8.86 12.24
CA ARG A 159 14.26 8.59 13.01
C ARG A 159 15.22 9.75 12.82
N LEU A 160 15.53 10.44 13.91
CA LEU A 160 16.40 11.60 13.91
C LEU A 160 17.73 11.22 14.55
N SER A 161 18.82 11.64 13.90
CA SER A 161 20.18 11.32 14.37
C SER A 161 21.01 12.61 14.47
N PRO A 162 21.86 12.74 15.49
CA PRO A 162 22.74 13.89 15.62
C PRO A 162 23.80 13.90 14.52
N GLN A 163 24.20 15.09 14.11
CA GLN A 163 25.44 15.39 13.38
C GLN A 163 26.25 16.41 14.19
N LYS A 164 27.45 16.77 13.74
CA LYS A 164 28.35 17.69 14.50
C LYS A 164 27.68 18.99 14.97
N VAL A 165 26.85 19.60 14.13
CA VAL A 165 26.21 20.92 14.39
C VAL A 165 24.71 20.91 14.05
N LYS A 166 24.26 19.88 13.33
CA LYS A 166 22.91 19.75 12.77
C LYS A 166 22.39 18.36 13.11
N SER A 167 21.25 17.98 12.55
CA SER A 167 20.72 16.62 12.66
C SER A 167 20.33 16.11 11.27
N THR A 168 20.07 14.82 11.18
CA THR A 168 19.41 14.22 10.02
C THR A 168 18.10 13.57 10.42
N ALA A 169 17.20 13.43 9.46
CA ALA A 169 15.95 12.69 9.59
C ALA A 169 15.87 11.59 8.54
N SER A 170 15.45 10.41 8.95
CA SER A 170 15.07 9.32 8.04
C SER A 170 13.61 8.95 8.29
N PHE A 171 12.80 8.92 7.24
CA PHE A 171 11.38 8.57 7.29
C PHE A 171 11.19 7.11 6.89
N TYR A 172 10.45 6.37 7.71
CA TYR A 172 10.12 4.97 7.52
C TYR A 172 8.60 4.83 7.43
N ALA A 173 8.13 4.02 6.49
CA ALA A 173 6.73 3.68 6.30
C ALA A 173 6.64 2.20 5.87
N TYR A 174 6.08 1.33 6.72
CA TYR A 174 5.83 -0.10 6.44
C TYR A 174 7.04 -0.93 5.95
N ASN A 175 8.25 -0.43 6.17
CA ASN A 175 9.51 -1.13 6.05
C ASN A 175 10.46 -0.59 7.13
N ASP A 176 10.90 -1.45 8.05
CA ASP A 176 11.77 -1.08 9.17
C ASP A 176 13.27 -1.21 8.84
N GLN A 177 13.60 -1.83 7.71
CA GLN A 177 14.97 -2.10 7.28
C GLN A 177 15.52 -0.94 6.45
N GLU A 178 14.70 -0.41 5.55
CA GLU A 178 15.08 0.65 4.63
C GLU A 178 14.17 1.88 4.78
N ALA A 179 14.79 3.06 4.88
CA ALA A 179 14.05 4.31 5.00
C ALA A 179 13.60 4.77 3.62
N LEU A 180 12.33 5.15 3.49
CA LEU A 180 11.76 5.73 2.28
C LEU A 180 12.46 7.03 1.88
N PHE A 181 12.76 7.86 2.89
CA PHE A 181 13.65 9.00 2.75
C PHE A 181 14.74 8.87 3.78
N ASN A 182 16.01 8.87 3.34
CA ASN A 182 17.13 8.60 4.22
C ASN A 182 18.04 9.82 4.37
N ASN A 183 18.44 10.12 5.60
CA ASN A 183 19.42 11.17 5.94
C ASN A 183 19.08 12.56 5.41
N LEU A 184 17.80 12.95 5.43
CA LEU A 184 17.37 14.30 5.10
C LEU A 184 17.99 15.30 6.09
N PRO A 185 18.54 16.43 5.61
CA PRO A 185 19.16 17.41 6.49
C PRO A 185 18.11 18.15 7.32
N LEU A 186 18.29 18.15 8.65
CA LEU A 186 17.56 19.04 9.55
C LEU A 186 18.45 20.23 9.93
N PRO A 187 18.00 21.48 9.72
CA PRO A 187 18.82 22.68 9.96
C PRO A 187 18.94 23.05 11.46
N VAL A 188 18.77 22.09 12.36
CA VAL A 188 18.78 22.25 13.81
C VAL A 188 19.56 21.13 14.47
N SER A 189 20.18 21.40 15.62
CA SER A 189 20.86 20.37 16.42
C SER A 189 19.85 19.43 17.11
N ILE A 190 20.31 18.27 17.56
CA ILE A 190 19.43 17.27 18.16
C ILE A 190 18.86 17.78 19.50
N GLU A 191 19.61 18.62 20.21
CA GLU A 191 19.18 19.27 21.45
C GLU A 191 18.05 20.26 21.18
N ARG A 192 18.09 20.99 20.06
CA ARG A 192 17.00 21.89 19.69
C ARG A 192 15.72 21.13 19.36
N VAL A 193 15.85 19.96 18.72
CA VAL A 193 14.72 19.09 18.38
C VAL A 193 13.93 18.66 19.63
N LEU A 194 14.59 18.47 20.78
CA LEU A 194 13.93 18.07 22.04
C LEU A 194 12.78 19.00 22.44
N GLY A 195 12.87 20.29 22.12
CA GLY A 195 11.83 21.27 22.44
C GLY A 195 10.93 21.66 21.27
N LEU A 196 11.18 21.17 20.06
CA LEU A 196 10.36 21.52 18.89
C LEU A 196 9.01 20.80 18.94
N PRO A 197 7.89 21.50 18.71
CA PRO A 197 6.63 20.85 18.37
C PRO A 197 6.79 19.94 17.16
N THR A 198 6.06 18.83 17.15
CA THR A 198 6.06 17.83 16.07
C THR A 198 5.71 18.47 14.74
N ARG A 199 4.73 19.38 14.73
CA ARG A 199 4.39 20.19 13.55
C ARG A 199 5.58 20.95 12.98
N ASP A 200 6.35 21.63 13.83
CA ASP A 200 7.50 22.43 13.38
C ASP A 200 8.61 21.52 12.85
N LEU A 201 8.81 20.34 13.46
CA LEU A 201 9.73 19.32 12.94
C LEU A 201 9.33 18.85 11.54
N LEU A 202 8.04 18.57 11.31
CA LEU A 202 7.55 18.14 9.99
C LEU A 202 7.63 19.28 8.96
N PHE A 203 7.37 20.52 9.37
CA PHE A 203 7.51 21.70 8.53
C PHE A 203 8.95 21.89 8.02
N LEU A 204 9.96 21.62 8.86
CA LEU A 204 11.38 21.66 8.43
C LEU A 204 11.72 20.68 7.31
N LEU A 205 10.90 19.65 7.10
CA LEU A 205 11.09 18.60 6.10
C LEU A 205 10.13 18.71 4.91
N GLU A 206 9.20 19.68 4.92
CA GLU A 206 8.15 19.84 3.89
C GLU A 206 8.72 20.08 2.47
N GLY A 207 9.92 20.66 2.37
CA GLY A 207 10.62 20.84 1.10
C GLY A 207 11.17 19.55 0.49
N SER A 208 11.23 18.46 1.26
CA SER A 208 11.74 17.15 0.81
C SER A 208 10.66 16.06 0.86
N ILE A 209 9.70 16.17 1.77
CA ILE A 209 8.64 15.19 1.99
C ILE A 209 7.27 15.84 1.75
N GLN A 210 6.48 15.24 0.86
CA GLN A 210 5.08 15.58 0.66
C GLN A 210 4.22 14.80 1.67
N TRP A 211 4.02 15.36 2.87
CA TRP A 211 3.37 14.64 3.97
C TRP A 211 1.94 14.18 3.65
N ALA A 212 1.17 15.00 2.94
CA ALA A 212 -0.20 14.69 2.56
C ALA A 212 -0.36 13.44 1.68
N SER A 213 0.71 12.99 0.98
CA SER A 213 0.69 11.77 0.17
C SER A 213 1.29 10.55 0.87
N LEU A 214 1.77 10.70 2.12
CA LEU A 214 2.48 9.65 2.84
C LEU A 214 1.87 9.31 4.19
N ILE A 215 1.00 10.17 4.72
CA ILE A 215 0.31 9.98 5.99
C ILE A 215 -1.19 10.01 5.71
N PRO A 216 -1.93 8.96 6.09
CA PRO A 216 -3.35 8.91 5.81
C PRO A 216 -4.09 9.99 6.57
N ARG A 217 -5.09 10.55 5.91
CA ARG A 217 -6.17 11.27 6.59
C ARG A 217 -7.06 10.19 7.17
N GLY A 218 -7.31 10.21 8.48
CA GLY A 218 -8.15 9.24 9.18
C GLY A 218 -9.63 9.34 8.79
N ASN A 219 -9.95 9.13 7.52
CA ASN A 219 -11.30 9.13 6.98
C ASN A 219 -11.67 7.70 6.57
N SER A 220 -12.25 6.94 7.49
CA SER A 220 -12.64 5.56 7.24
C SER A 220 -13.84 5.41 6.31
N TYR A 221 -14.61 6.48 6.07
CA TYR A 221 -15.73 6.49 5.13
C TYR A 221 -15.32 5.99 3.74
N ASP A 222 -14.09 6.29 3.31
CA ASP A 222 -13.57 5.86 2.00
C ASP A 222 -13.30 4.34 1.92
N TYR A 223 -13.41 3.62 3.05
CA TYR A 223 -13.12 2.19 3.19
C TYR A 223 -14.29 1.35 3.72
N GLU A 224 -15.47 1.95 3.98
CA GLU A 224 -16.63 1.23 4.54
C GLU A 224 -17.01 0.01 3.70
N PHE A 225 -17.04 0.18 2.37
CA PHE A 225 -17.32 -0.91 1.44
C PHE A 225 -16.36 -2.09 1.59
N ILE A 226 -15.06 -1.82 1.71
CA ILE A 226 -14.03 -2.87 1.89
C ILE A 226 -14.22 -3.59 3.21
N GLN A 227 -14.52 -2.86 4.28
CA GLN A 227 -14.76 -3.45 5.59
C GLN A 227 -16.01 -4.35 5.59
N GLU A 228 -17.10 -3.91 4.95
CA GLU A 228 -18.31 -4.72 4.78
C GLU A 228 -18.05 -5.97 3.93
N MET A 229 -17.36 -5.82 2.79
CA MET A 229 -16.99 -6.92 1.92
C MET A 229 -16.18 -7.98 2.66
N VAL A 230 -15.14 -7.55 3.39
CA VAL A 230 -14.32 -8.44 4.22
C VAL A 230 -15.16 -9.14 5.29
N GLN A 231 -16.08 -8.44 5.94
CA GLN A 231 -16.92 -9.02 6.98
C GLN A 231 -17.83 -10.13 6.42
N LYS A 232 -18.53 -9.87 5.30
CA LYS A 232 -19.36 -10.88 4.62
C LYS A 232 -18.55 -12.08 4.14
N LEU A 233 -17.36 -11.83 3.60
CA LEU A 233 -16.45 -12.91 3.20
C LEU A 233 -16.07 -13.79 4.39
N ARG A 234 -15.69 -13.20 5.53
CA ARG A 234 -15.32 -13.93 6.75
C ARG A 234 -16.43 -14.82 7.29
N GLU A 235 -17.68 -14.40 7.12
CA GLU A 235 -18.86 -15.18 7.50
C GLU A 235 -19.02 -16.44 6.63
N GLU A 236 -18.70 -16.34 5.33
CA GLU A 236 -18.81 -17.44 4.38
C GLU A 236 -17.58 -18.36 4.32
N LEU A 237 -16.36 -17.86 4.59
CA LEU A 237 -15.11 -18.63 4.50
C LEU A 237 -15.17 -20.04 5.15
N PRO A 238 -15.71 -20.23 6.38
CA PRO A 238 -15.78 -21.55 7.02
C PRO A 238 -16.66 -22.57 6.29
N HIS A 239 -17.50 -22.10 5.37
CA HIS A 239 -18.47 -22.88 4.61
C HIS A 239 -18.05 -23.09 3.16
N LEU A 240 -16.88 -22.64 2.73
CA LEU A 240 -16.43 -22.84 1.35
C LEU A 240 -15.67 -24.17 1.20
N PRO A 241 -16.08 -25.04 0.27
CA PRO A 241 -15.37 -26.26 0.01
C PRO A 241 -14.08 -26.00 -0.79
N ASP A 242 -13.04 -26.80 -0.55
CA ASP A 242 -11.72 -26.69 -1.18
C ASP A 242 -11.53 -27.75 -2.28
N ALA A 243 -10.90 -27.36 -3.40
CA ALA A 243 -10.55 -28.28 -4.49
C ALA A 243 -9.33 -27.77 -5.27
N GLU A 244 -8.60 -28.67 -5.94
CA GLU A 244 -7.39 -28.31 -6.70
C GLU A 244 -7.66 -27.53 -7.99
N ASP A 245 -8.79 -27.77 -8.66
CA ASP A 245 -9.17 -27.15 -9.95
C ASP A 245 -10.60 -26.59 -9.94
N GLY A 246 -11.09 -26.20 -8.77
CA GLY A 246 -12.50 -25.88 -8.59
C GLY A 246 -12.82 -24.39 -8.76
N ALA A 247 -13.96 -24.10 -9.40
CA ALA A 247 -14.57 -22.76 -9.49
C ALA A 247 -16.10 -22.86 -9.60
N MET A 248 -16.78 -21.72 -9.53
CA MET A 248 -18.20 -21.60 -9.81
C MET A 248 -18.41 -21.10 -11.24
N ASP A 249 -19.33 -21.70 -12.00
CA ASP A 249 -19.71 -21.21 -13.34
C ASP A 249 -20.66 -20.00 -13.29
N ASP A 250 -21.06 -19.51 -14.46
CA ASP A 250 -21.95 -18.36 -14.61
C ASP A 250 -23.39 -18.63 -14.11
N GLN A 251 -23.73 -19.88 -13.83
CA GLN A 251 -25.03 -20.34 -13.33
C GLN A 251 -24.98 -20.71 -11.84
N GLY A 252 -23.88 -20.43 -11.15
CA GLY A 252 -23.73 -20.73 -9.73
C GLY A 252 -23.36 -22.19 -9.43
N ARG A 253 -23.04 -23.01 -10.44
CA ARG A 253 -22.71 -24.42 -10.25
C ARG A 253 -21.21 -24.58 -10.09
N LEU A 254 -20.81 -25.44 -9.16
CA LEU A 254 -19.41 -25.75 -8.97
C LEU A 254 -18.90 -26.74 -10.05
N VAL A 255 -17.81 -26.36 -10.71
CA VAL A 255 -17.22 -27.05 -11.85
C VAL A 255 -15.69 -27.03 -11.78
N LYS A 256 -15.05 -27.88 -12.58
CA LYS A 256 -13.61 -27.78 -12.86
C LYS A 256 -13.31 -26.66 -13.84
N ILE A 257 -12.28 -25.84 -13.58
CA ILE A 257 -11.87 -24.76 -14.50
C ILE A 257 -11.37 -25.34 -15.83
N GLU A 258 -10.62 -26.44 -15.77
CA GLU A 258 -10.06 -27.06 -16.97
C GLU A 258 -11.18 -27.62 -17.88
N SER A 259 -12.06 -28.45 -17.32
CA SER A 259 -13.00 -29.28 -18.07
C SER A 259 -14.44 -28.78 -18.12
N MET A 260 -14.81 -27.77 -17.31
CA MET A 260 -16.19 -27.30 -17.12
C MET A 260 -17.18 -28.36 -16.61
N LEU A 261 -16.67 -29.53 -16.19
CA LEU A 261 -17.51 -30.60 -15.66
C LEU A 261 -17.81 -30.36 -14.18
N SER A 262 -19.06 -30.58 -13.79
CA SER A 262 -19.43 -30.62 -12.38
C SER A 262 -18.72 -31.79 -11.71
N THR A 263 -18.20 -31.55 -10.51
CA THR A 263 -17.54 -32.58 -9.71
C THR A 263 -18.40 -32.88 -8.49
N GLY A 264 -18.62 -34.16 -8.19
CA GLY A 264 -19.43 -34.58 -7.04
C GLY A 264 -18.80 -34.26 -5.67
N LEU A 265 -17.58 -33.72 -5.62
CA LEU A 265 -16.92 -33.15 -4.44
C LEU A 265 -16.42 -31.76 -4.83
N PRO A 266 -17.33 -30.79 -4.99
CA PRO A 266 -16.97 -29.51 -5.57
C PRO A 266 -16.31 -28.61 -4.53
N GLY A 267 -15.35 -27.78 -4.96
CA GLY A 267 -14.62 -26.84 -4.11
C GLY A 267 -14.04 -25.68 -4.92
N PHE A 268 -13.22 -24.85 -4.30
CA PHE A 268 -12.46 -23.78 -4.96
C PHE A 268 -10.96 -24.01 -4.85
N ASN A 269 -10.24 -23.71 -5.92
CA ASN A 269 -8.81 -23.42 -5.82
C ASN A 269 -8.60 -21.90 -5.63
N CYS A 270 -7.36 -21.43 -5.65
CA CYS A 270 -7.06 -20.00 -5.48
C CYS A 270 -7.69 -19.10 -6.58
N SER A 271 -7.69 -19.56 -7.84
CA SER A 271 -8.25 -18.81 -8.97
C SER A 271 -9.78 -18.81 -8.96
N GLY A 272 -10.39 -19.95 -8.64
CA GLY A 272 -11.82 -20.10 -8.46
C GLY A 272 -12.35 -19.31 -7.27
N PHE A 273 -11.61 -19.27 -6.16
CA PHE A 273 -11.94 -18.44 -5.01
C PHE A 273 -11.90 -16.95 -5.36
N ALA A 274 -10.84 -16.48 -6.03
CA ALA A 274 -10.75 -15.10 -6.49
C ALA A 274 -11.91 -14.71 -7.43
N LYS A 275 -12.30 -15.62 -8.33
CA LYS A 275 -13.50 -15.46 -9.15
C LYS A 275 -14.77 -15.38 -8.29
N TRP A 276 -14.96 -16.27 -7.31
CA TRP A 276 -16.13 -16.27 -6.44
C TRP A 276 -16.28 -14.96 -5.64
N VAL A 277 -15.16 -14.42 -5.15
CA VAL A 277 -15.12 -13.08 -4.54
C VAL A 277 -15.54 -12.01 -5.55
N ALA A 278 -14.98 -12.04 -6.76
CA ALA A 278 -15.32 -11.10 -7.83
C ALA A 278 -16.77 -11.21 -8.31
N ASP A 279 -17.34 -12.41 -8.32
CA ASP A 279 -18.73 -12.66 -8.67
C ASP A 279 -19.70 -11.96 -7.73
N GLY A 280 -19.37 -11.82 -6.44
CA GLY A 280 -20.21 -11.10 -5.49
C GLY A 280 -20.31 -9.60 -5.76
N VAL A 281 -19.32 -9.04 -6.47
CA VAL A 281 -19.38 -7.67 -7.01
C VAL A 281 -20.05 -7.65 -8.39
N TYR A 282 -19.62 -8.54 -9.28
CA TYR A 282 -20.07 -8.56 -10.66
C TYR A 282 -21.57 -8.85 -10.80
N HIS A 283 -22.11 -9.69 -9.90
CA HIS A 283 -23.53 -10.00 -9.84
C HIS A 283 -24.36 -8.78 -9.45
N GLU A 284 -23.92 -7.96 -8.49
CA GLU A 284 -24.64 -6.72 -8.14
C GLU A 284 -24.65 -5.72 -9.31
N LEU A 285 -23.57 -5.69 -10.11
CA LEU A 285 -23.48 -4.83 -11.28
C LEU A 285 -24.29 -5.32 -12.49
N THR A 286 -24.53 -6.62 -12.63
CA THR A 286 -25.03 -7.21 -13.89
C THR A 286 -26.21 -8.18 -13.77
N GLY A 287 -26.49 -8.69 -12.57
CA GLY A 287 -27.45 -9.77 -12.31
C GLY A 287 -26.98 -11.16 -12.77
N SER A 288 -25.69 -11.33 -13.08
CA SER A 288 -25.11 -12.60 -13.54
C SER A 288 -23.71 -12.82 -12.98
N TYR A 289 -23.24 -14.07 -12.95
CA TYR A 289 -21.87 -14.41 -12.58
C TYR A 289 -20.93 -14.44 -13.79
N LEU A 290 -19.63 -14.29 -13.56
CA LEU A 290 -18.60 -14.32 -14.60
C LEU A 290 -18.55 -15.70 -15.25
N GLY A 291 -18.46 -15.73 -16.57
CA GLY A 291 -18.26 -16.96 -17.33
C GLY A 291 -16.80 -17.41 -17.31
N ILE A 292 -16.54 -18.65 -16.90
CA ILE A 292 -15.17 -19.24 -16.93
C ILE A 292 -14.54 -19.18 -18.34
N PRO A 293 -15.25 -19.46 -19.45
CA PRO A 293 -14.64 -19.40 -20.78
C PRO A 293 -14.05 -18.03 -21.13
N SER A 294 -14.71 -16.93 -20.74
CA SER A 294 -14.16 -15.58 -20.95
C SER A 294 -12.95 -15.31 -20.07
N LEU A 295 -12.90 -15.87 -18.85
CA LEU A 295 -11.77 -15.68 -17.95
C LEU A 295 -10.52 -16.48 -18.39
N LYS A 296 -10.69 -17.56 -19.16
CA LYS A 296 -9.60 -18.34 -19.76
C LYS A 296 -9.03 -17.72 -21.05
N GLN A 297 -9.53 -16.56 -21.49
CA GLN A 297 -9.03 -15.92 -22.70
C GLN A 297 -7.57 -15.48 -22.51
N LYS A 298 -6.70 -15.99 -23.37
CA LYS A 298 -5.25 -15.69 -23.37
C LYS A 298 -4.94 -14.43 -24.16
N HIS A 299 -4.00 -13.62 -23.67
CA HIS A 299 -3.57 -12.36 -24.29
C HIS A 299 -2.16 -12.44 -24.89
N LEU A 300 -1.95 -13.36 -25.83
CA LEU A 300 -0.62 -13.70 -26.37
C LEU A 300 0.14 -12.52 -26.99
N ASP A 301 -0.57 -11.49 -27.47
CA ASP A 301 0.05 -10.30 -28.07
C ASP A 301 0.44 -9.23 -27.03
N LEU A 302 -0.02 -9.37 -25.78
CA LEU A 302 0.17 -8.37 -24.71
C LEU A 302 1.23 -8.80 -23.69
N ARG A 303 1.58 -10.09 -23.64
CA ARG A 303 2.42 -10.64 -22.59
C ARG A 303 3.34 -11.75 -23.06
N GLY A 304 4.42 -11.93 -22.31
CA GLY A 304 5.29 -13.07 -22.39
C GLY A 304 6.38 -12.97 -23.44
N SER A 305 7.03 -14.11 -23.68
CA SER A 305 8.22 -14.21 -24.53
C SER A 305 8.09 -15.34 -25.55
N ALA A 306 8.94 -15.31 -26.58
CA ALA A 306 9.01 -16.35 -27.59
C ALA A 306 9.17 -17.77 -27.00
N LEU A 307 9.92 -17.91 -25.90
CA LEU A 307 10.12 -19.19 -25.22
C LEU A 307 8.84 -19.67 -24.49
N ALA A 308 8.10 -18.76 -23.88
CA ALA A 308 6.87 -19.11 -23.18
C ALA A 308 5.76 -19.53 -24.15
N LEU A 309 5.72 -18.92 -25.35
CA LEU A 309 4.77 -19.26 -26.41
C LEU A 309 4.84 -20.73 -26.82
N GLU A 310 6.02 -21.35 -26.80
CA GLU A 310 6.17 -22.78 -27.14
C GLU A 310 5.50 -23.72 -26.13
N LEU A 311 5.26 -23.24 -24.90
CA LEU A 311 4.74 -24.02 -23.77
C LEU A 311 3.34 -23.58 -23.34
N GLU A 312 2.72 -22.65 -24.07
CA GLU A 312 1.39 -22.10 -23.79
C GLU A 312 0.30 -23.17 -23.70
N ASP A 313 0.24 -24.08 -24.69
CA ASP A 313 -0.81 -25.11 -24.74
C ASP A 313 -0.60 -26.21 -23.69
N LEU A 314 0.64 -26.41 -23.25
CA LEU A 314 0.98 -27.47 -22.32
C LEU A 314 0.88 -27.03 -20.85
N ARG A 315 1.26 -25.79 -20.55
CA ARG A 315 1.46 -25.32 -19.18
C ARG A 315 0.73 -24.04 -18.83
N ASP A 316 0.29 -23.28 -19.83
CA ASP A 316 -0.37 -21.99 -19.66
C ASP A 316 0.33 -21.07 -18.64
N PRO A 317 1.58 -20.67 -18.91
CA PRO A 317 2.44 -20.07 -17.88
C PRO A 317 1.93 -18.72 -17.37
N TYR A 318 0.99 -18.10 -18.06
CA TYR A 318 0.38 -16.83 -17.69
C TYR A 318 -1.09 -16.97 -17.29
N PHE A 319 -1.57 -18.18 -17.01
CA PHE A 319 -2.96 -18.42 -16.62
C PHE A 319 -3.43 -17.45 -15.53
N GLY A 320 -2.69 -17.35 -14.42
CA GLY A 320 -3.07 -16.46 -13.32
C GLY A 320 -3.10 -14.98 -13.71
N LEU A 321 -2.20 -14.53 -14.60
CA LEU A 321 -2.15 -13.15 -15.10
C LEU A 321 -3.37 -12.81 -15.96
N ASP A 322 -3.66 -13.66 -16.95
CA ASP A 322 -4.79 -13.49 -17.85
C ASP A 322 -6.10 -13.59 -17.06
N TRP A 323 -6.19 -14.55 -16.13
CA TRP A 323 -7.35 -14.74 -15.26
C TRP A 323 -7.68 -13.48 -14.46
N THR A 324 -6.70 -12.90 -13.77
CA THR A 324 -6.92 -11.69 -12.96
C THR A 324 -7.24 -10.48 -13.83
N ARG A 325 -6.56 -10.29 -14.97
CA ARG A 325 -6.86 -9.23 -15.93
C ARG A 325 -8.29 -9.34 -16.45
N ASN A 326 -8.71 -10.54 -16.88
CA ASN A 326 -10.05 -10.76 -17.42
C ASN A 326 -11.15 -10.47 -16.37
N ILE A 327 -10.93 -10.83 -15.11
CA ILE A 327 -11.84 -10.48 -14.01
C ILE A 327 -11.92 -8.95 -13.86
N ALA A 328 -10.77 -8.28 -13.75
CA ALA A 328 -10.71 -6.83 -13.56
C ALA A 328 -11.35 -6.08 -14.75
N THR A 329 -11.03 -6.45 -15.99
CA THR A 329 -11.64 -5.87 -17.19
C THR A 329 -13.15 -6.04 -17.21
N ALA A 330 -13.66 -7.22 -16.85
CA ALA A 330 -15.10 -7.48 -16.82
C ALA A 330 -15.81 -6.57 -15.80
N ILE A 331 -15.28 -6.46 -14.58
CA ILE A 331 -15.86 -5.62 -13.53
C ILE A 331 -15.72 -4.13 -13.87
N ASN A 332 -14.50 -3.67 -14.18
CA ASN A 332 -14.21 -2.26 -14.42
C ASN A 332 -14.95 -1.72 -15.65
N THR A 333 -15.11 -2.53 -16.72
CA THR A 333 -15.90 -2.13 -17.90
C THR A 333 -17.36 -1.84 -17.53
N ARG A 334 -17.93 -2.66 -16.65
CA ARG A 334 -19.32 -2.47 -16.16
C ARG A 334 -19.43 -1.30 -15.21
N HIS A 335 -18.50 -1.19 -14.27
CA HIS A 335 -18.49 -0.13 -13.27
C HIS A 335 -18.31 1.26 -13.88
N TYR A 336 -17.35 1.43 -14.80
CA TYR A 336 -17.08 2.72 -15.45
C TYR A 336 -17.94 3.00 -16.69
N GLY A 337 -18.66 2.00 -17.20
CA GLY A 337 -19.49 2.12 -18.40
C GLY A 337 -18.71 2.37 -19.70
N VAL A 338 -17.43 2.00 -19.73
CA VAL A 338 -16.53 2.13 -20.89
C VAL A 338 -15.79 0.82 -21.13
N GLN A 339 -15.59 0.44 -22.38
CA GLN A 339 -14.79 -0.73 -22.72
C GLN A 339 -13.34 -0.50 -22.31
N LEU A 340 -12.80 -1.40 -21.49
CA LEU A 340 -11.40 -1.41 -21.09
C LEU A 340 -10.65 -2.55 -21.79
N GLU A 341 -9.35 -2.35 -21.97
CA GLU A 341 -8.40 -3.35 -22.41
C GLU A 341 -7.83 -4.13 -21.20
N PRO A 342 -7.27 -5.34 -21.41
CA PRO A 342 -6.78 -6.20 -20.32
C PRO A 342 -5.75 -5.54 -19.39
N GLU A 343 -4.86 -4.70 -19.93
CA GLU A 343 -3.78 -4.06 -19.17
C GLU A 343 -4.22 -2.76 -18.47
N ASP A 344 -5.41 -2.22 -18.78
CA ASP A 344 -5.88 -0.94 -18.23
C ASP A 344 -6.05 -0.97 -16.71
N SER A 345 -6.21 -2.18 -16.14
CA SER A 345 -6.35 -2.40 -14.70
C SER A 345 -5.05 -2.84 -14.02
N ASP A 346 -3.95 -2.98 -14.77
CA ASP A 346 -2.64 -3.34 -14.20
C ASP A 346 -2.13 -2.22 -13.27
N VAL A 347 -1.71 -2.60 -12.07
CA VAL A 347 -1.01 -1.69 -11.16
C VAL A 347 0.46 -1.60 -11.58
N ARG A 348 0.76 -0.64 -12.47
CA ARG A 348 2.14 -0.41 -12.97
C ARG A 348 2.87 0.74 -12.31
N THR A 349 2.14 1.61 -11.62
CA THR A 349 2.70 2.80 -10.98
C THR A 349 2.38 2.77 -9.50
N VAL A 350 3.40 2.55 -8.68
CA VAL A 350 3.36 2.70 -7.22
C VAL A 350 4.56 3.57 -6.84
N PRO A 351 4.38 4.65 -6.06
CA PRO A 351 5.48 5.50 -5.63
C PRO A 351 6.65 4.67 -5.07
N PHE A 352 7.88 5.00 -5.46
CA PHE A 352 9.13 4.39 -4.99
C PHE A 352 9.41 2.94 -5.44
N PHE A 353 8.51 2.30 -6.20
CA PHE A 353 8.71 0.93 -6.69
C PHE A 353 8.76 0.88 -8.21
N GLU A 354 9.70 0.09 -8.73
CA GLU A 354 9.78 -0.21 -10.15
C GLU A 354 8.94 -1.46 -10.44
N TYR A 355 8.02 -1.33 -11.39
CA TYR A 355 7.22 -2.44 -11.90
C TYR A 355 8.02 -3.19 -12.96
N VAL A 356 8.04 -4.52 -12.88
CA VAL A 356 8.65 -5.36 -13.91
C VAL A 356 7.57 -5.94 -14.80
N GLU A 357 7.65 -5.66 -16.11
CA GLU A 357 6.64 -6.10 -17.09
C GLU A 357 6.38 -7.60 -17.02
N ASP A 358 5.10 -7.96 -17.05
CA ASP A 358 4.54 -9.31 -16.85
C ASP A 358 4.90 -10.03 -15.54
N LEU A 359 5.71 -9.46 -14.65
CA LEU A 359 6.10 -10.07 -13.38
C LEU A 359 5.41 -9.37 -12.20
N GLY A 360 5.40 -8.04 -12.23
CA GLY A 360 4.85 -7.19 -11.18
C GLY A 360 5.92 -6.67 -10.21
N TYR A 361 5.56 -6.61 -8.93
CA TYR A 361 6.44 -6.12 -7.86
C TYR A 361 7.00 -7.25 -7.01
N PRO A 362 8.19 -7.10 -6.39
CA PRO A 362 8.70 -8.09 -5.44
C PRO A 362 7.73 -8.31 -4.28
N VAL A 363 7.41 -9.56 -3.97
CA VAL A 363 6.47 -9.92 -2.90
C VAL A 363 6.92 -9.35 -1.54
N ARG A 364 8.22 -9.31 -1.28
CA ARG A 364 8.79 -8.77 -0.03
C ARG A 364 8.40 -7.31 0.27
N ASP A 365 8.02 -6.56 -0.76
CA ASP A 365 7.71 -5.13 -0.67
C ASP A 365 6.19 -4.86 -0.54
N LEU A 366 5.36 -5.91 -0.51
CA LEU A 366 3.90 -5.79 -0.55
C LEU A 366 3.32 -4.95 0.58
N TRP A 367 3.90 -4.94 1.79
CA TRP A 367 3.42 -4.08 2.87
C TRP A 367 3.42 -2.60 2.49
N GLN A 368 4.50 -2.12 1.86
CA GLN A 368 4.62 -0.74 1.41
C GLN A 368 3.77 -0.48 0.17
N ILE A 369 3.76 -1.42 -0.79
CA ILE A 369 2.96 -1.30 -2.01
C ILE A 369 1.48 -1.17 -1.67
N MET A 370 0.95 -2.06 -0.84
CA MET A 370 -0.46 -2.02 -0.40
C MET A 370 -0.77 -0.74 0.39
N TYR A 371 0.20 -0.22 1.15
CA TYR A 371 0.04 1.05 1.86
C TYR A 371 -0.14 2.22 0.90
N PHE A 372 0.73 2.35 -0.10
CA PHE A 372 0.59 3.41 -1.11
C PHE A 372 -0.67 3.25 -1.95
N LEU A 373 -1.04 2.02 -2.28
CA LEU A 373 -2.28 1.74 -3.00
C LEU A 373 -3.52 2.17 -2.21
N ALA A 374 -3.56 1.94 -0.90
CA ALA A 374 -4.63 2.47 -0.06
C ALA A 374 -4.69 4.01 -0.07
N LEU A 375 -3.53 4.67 0.03
CA LEU A 375 -3.47 6.14 0.01
C LEU A 375 -3.93 6.73 -1.33
N ASP A 376 -3.49 6.14 -2.44
CA ASP A 376 -3.75 6.66 -3.79
C ASP A 376 -5.14 6.28 -4.30
N ASN A 377 -5.66 5.12 -3.90
CA ASN A 377 -6.94 4.57 -4.36
C ASN A 377 -7.83 4.05 -3.21
N PRO A 378 -8.28 4.93 -2.29
CA PRO A 378 -9.13 4.52 -1.17
C PRO A 378 -10.35 3.71 -1.61
N GLY A 379 -10.63 2.63 -0.88
CA GLY A 379 -11.75 1.73 -1.13
C GLY A 379 -11.56 0.77 -2.31
N SER A 380 -10.45 0.83 -3.05
CA SER A 380 -10.11 -0.17 -4.06
C SER A 380 -9.61 -1.46 -3.42
N TRP A 381 -9.78 -2.57 -4.13
CA TRP A 381 -9.26 -3.88 -3.77
C TRP A 381 -8.53 -4.48 -4.96
N TYR A 382 -7.73 -5.52 -4.72
CA TYR A 382 -6.79 -5.99 -5.73
C TYR A 382 -6.80 -7.50 -5.84
N LEU A 383 -6.66 -7.99 -7.07
CA LEU A 383 -6.27 -9.37 -7.31
C LEU A 383 -4.77 -9.39 -7.61
N GLY A 384 -4.05 -10.28 -6.94
CA GLY A 384 -2.65 -10.54 -7.17
C GLY A 384 -2.42 -11.90 -7.79
N SER A 385 -1.51 -11.96 -8.74
CA SER A 385 -1.04 -13.18 -9.38
C SER A 385 0.43 -13.38 -9.03
N VAL A 386 0.71 -14.35 -8.17
CA VAL A 386 2.05 -14.74 -7.75
C VAL A 386 2.78 -15.34 -8.92
N ASN A 387 4.00 -14.88 -9.12
CA ASN A 387 4.79 -15.10 -10.30
C ASN A 387 6.23 -15.47 -9.93
N GLY A 388 6.65 -16.67 -10.32
CA GLY A 388 7.94 -17.26 -9.90
C GLY A 388 8.29 -18.55 -10.62
N GLU A 389 9.43 -19.14 -10.28
CA GLU A 389 9.87 -20.44 -10.80
C GLU A 389 8.92 -21.57 -10.33
N PHE A 390 8.36 -22.33 -11.29
CA PHE A 390 7.38 -23.37 -10.98
C PHE A 390 7.51 -24.63 -11.86
N GLY A 391 7.18 -25.79 -11.28
CA GLY A 391 7.30 -27.12 -11.91
C GLY A 391 8.74 -27.65 -11.92
N GLN A 392 8.97 -28.79 -12.59
CA GLN A 392 10.24 -29.52 -12.48
C GLN A 392 11.00 -29.77 -13.79
N ASP A 393 10.36 -29.78 -14.97
CA ASP A 393 11.06 -30.03 -16.24
C ASP A 393 10.29 -29.47 -17.48
N PRO A 394 10.76 -28.39 -18.13
CA PRO A 394 11.71 -27.41 -17.60
C PRO A 394 11.08 -26.63 -16.44
N VAL A 395 11.89 -26.12 -15.51
CA VAL A 395 11.41 -25.08 -14.59
C VAL A 395 11.09 -23.83 -15.41
N LEU A 396 9.88 -23.30 -15.28
CA LEU A 396 9.46 -22.08 -15.98
C LEU A 396 9.00 -21.04 -14.98
N TRP A 397 9.22 -19.80 -15.35
CA TRP A 397 8.63 -18.66 -14.67
C TRP A 397 7.13 -18.56 -15.02
N GLN A 398 6.25 -18.64 -14.02
CA GLN A 398 4.81 -18.80 -14.22
C GLN A 398 3.97 -18.02 -13.21
N HIS A 399 2.74 -17.69 -13.60
CA HIS A 399 1.67 -17.19 -12.75
C HIS A 399 0.82 -18.35 -12.22
N TYR A 400 1.18 -18.86 -11.05
CA TYR A 400 0.68 -20.15 -10.57
C TYR A 400 -0.23 -20.05 -9.35
N HIS A 401 -0.40 -18.87 -8.75
CA HIS A 401 -1.25 -18.68 -7.57
C HIS A 401 -1.92 -17.30 -7.54
N VAL A 402 -3.21 -17.26 -7.18
CA VAL A 402 -4.00 -16.02 -7.14
C VAL A 402 -4.40 -15.67 -5.71
N VAL A 403 -4.34 -14.39 -5.37
CA VAL A 403 -4.58 -13.84 -4.03
C VAL A 403 -5.51 -12.63 -4.13
N VAL A 404 -6.37 -12.44 -3.14
CA VAL A 404 -7.23 -11.25 -3.03
C VAL A 404 -6.74 -10.36 -1.89
N PHE A 405 -6.58 -9.07 -2.17
CA PHE A 405 -6.12 -8.06 -1.21
C PHE A 405 -7.18 -7.00 -0.96
N PHE A 406 -7.39 -6.72 0.32
CA PHE A 406 -8.26 -5.66 0.83
C PHE A 406 -7.45 -4.70 1.71
N PRO A 407 -6.71 -3.77 1.10
CA PRO A 407 -6.00 -2.74 1.84
C PRO A 407 -6.99 -1.67 2.32
N TYR A 408 -6.96 -1.33 3.61
CA TYR A 408 -7.80 -0.26 4.15
C TYR A 408 -7.17 0.44 5.34
N ILE A 409 -7.73 1.59 5.69
CA ILE A 409 -7.35 2.36 6.87
C ILE A 409 -8.54 2.38 7.82
N ASP A 410 -8.34 1.84 9.03
CA ASP A 410 -9.39 1.76 10.03
C ASP A 410 -9.73 3.12 10.64
N ASP A 411 -10.81 3.19 11.43
CA ASP A 411 -11.27 4.42 12.10
C ASP A 411 -10.22 5.07 13.00
N GLN A 412 -9.22 4.29 13.45
CA GLN A 412 -8.12 4.76 14.27
C GLN A 412 -6.96 5.30 13.43
N GLY A 413 -7.02 5.18 12.10
CA GLY A 413 -5.95 5.57 11.18
C GLY A 413 -4.84 4.51 11.05
N ASN A 414 -5.07 3.26 11.49
CA ASN A 414 -4.13 2.19 11.21
C ASN A 414 -4.38 1.62 9.83
N PHE A 415 -3.31 1.44 9.07
CA PHE A 415 -3.39 0.71 7.82
C PHE A 415 -3.40 -0.80 8.08
N ARG A 416 -4.27 -1.49 7.36
CA ARG A 416 -4.54 -2.93 7.44
C ARG A 416 -4.56 -3.49 6.03
N VAL A 417 -4.16 -4.75 5.90
CA VAL A 417 -4.37 -5.53 4.67
C VAL A 417 -4.98 -6.84 5.07
N VAL A 418 -6.20 -7.11 4.61
CA VAL A 418 -6.78 -8.44 4.68
C VAL A 418 -6.40 -9.17 3.40
N VAL A 419 -5.85 -10.37 3.56
CA VAL A 419 -5.35 -11.21 2.47
C VAL A 419 -6.11 -12.52 2.50
N MET A 420 -6.78 -12.84 1.41
CA MET A 420 -7.54 -14.08 1.28
C MET A 420 -7.09 -14.87 0.05
N GLU A 421 -6.92 -16.17 0.24
CA GLU A 421 -6.51 -17.11 -0.80
C GLU A 421 -7.05 -18.51 -0.46
N ARG A 422 -7.54 -19.25 -1.48
CA ARG A 422 -7.98 -20.65 -1.31
C ARG A 422 -8.86 -20.84 -0.06
N ASN A 423 -9.92 -20.04 0.06
CA ASN A 423 -10.90 -20.07 1.16
C ASN A 423 -10.34 -19.78 2.56
N LEU A 424 -9.16 -19.16 2.68
CA LEU A 424 -8.53 -18.85 3.96
C LEU A 424 -8.08 -17.39 4.02
N GLU A 425 -8.18 -16.79 5.20
CA GLU A 425 -7.50 -15.54 5.53
C GLU A 425 -6.10 -15.88 6.11
N THR A 426 -5.04 -15.54 5.38
CA THR A 426 -3.66 -15.97 5.71
C THR A 426 -2.76 -14.85 6.21
N GLY A 427 -3.05 -13.61 5.81
CA GLY A 427 -2.28 -12.41 6.14
C GLY A 427 -1.04 -12.20 5.26
N ILE A 428 -0.68 -10.94 5.06
CA ILE A 428 0.40 -10.52 4.16
C ILE A 428 1.79 -11.02 4.60
N ASP A 429 2.06 -11.10 5.91
CA ASP A 429 3.34 -11.65 6.41
C ASP A 429 3.51 -13.14 6.08
N ASN A 430 2.41 -13.89 6.00
CA ASN A 430 2.46 -15.30 5.60
C ASN A 430 2.85 -15.41 4.12
N LEU A 431 2.23 -14.59 3.28
CA LEU A 431 2.52 -14.52 1.86
C LEU A 431 3.99 -14.17 1.59
N ILE A 432 4.52 -13.14 2.27
CA ILE A 432 5.92 -12.73 2.17
C ILE A 432 6.87 -13.87 2.57
N ARG A 433 6.53 -14.62 3.62
CA ARG A 433 7.35 -15.77 4.05
C ARG A 433 7.30 -16.95 3.08
N ARG A 434 6.17 -17.20 2.42
CA ARG A 434 6.02 -18.32 1.47
C ARG A 434 6.66 -18.03 0.13
N TYR A 435 6.64 -16.77 -0.32
CA TYR A 435 7.11 -16.36 -1.65
C TYR A 435 8.17 -15.24 -1.60
N PRO A 436 9.27 -15.38 -0.83
CA PRO A 436 10.17 -14.27 -0.52
C PRO A 436 11.03 -13.76 -1.70
N GLN A 437 11.17 -14.54 -2.77
CA GLN A 437 11.97 -14.22 -3.97
C GLN A 437 11.11 -14.01 -5.21
N GLU A 438 9.79 -14.03 -5.04
CA GLU A 438 8.85 -14.02 -6.15
C GLU A 438 8.29 -12.63 -6.38
N TYR A 439 7.59 -12.50 -7.49
CA TYR A 439 6.93 -11.28 -7.90
C TYR A 439 5.42 -11.44 -7.81
N MET A 440 4.73 -10.31 -7.77
CA MET A 440 3.29 -10.23 -7.74
C MET A 440 2.81 -9.22 -8.75
N HIS A 441 2.15 -9.71 -9.79
CA HIS A 441 1.35 -8.87 -10.66
C HIS A 441 0.05 -8.52 -9.94
N LEU A 442 -0.33 -7.26 -9.98
CA LEU A 442 -1.52 -6.75 -9.32
C LEU A 442 -2.44 -6.12 -10.35
N VAL A 443 -3.73 -6.41 -10.24
CA VAL A 443 -4.79 -5.66 -10.94
C VAL A 443 -5.69 -4.97 -9.93
N GLN A 444 -6.10 -3.75 -10.26
CA GLN A 444 -6.99 -2.94 -9.44
C GLN A 444 -8.46 -3.18 -9.80
N LEU A 445 -9.27 -3.40 -8.78
CA LEU A 445 -10.72 -3.49 -8.86
C LEU A 445 -11.32 -2.25 -8.17
N PRO A 446 -12.53 -1.83 -8.59
CA PRO A 446 -12.99 -0.49 -8.31
C PRO A 446 -13.44 -0.37 -6.86
N SER A 447 -13.30 0.85 -6.32
CA SER A 447 -14.05 1.24 -5.14
C SER A 447 -15.51 1.37 -5.51
N ILE A 448 -16.35 0.64 -4.80
CA ILE A 448 -17.79 0.59 -5.04
C ILE A 448 -18.47 1.26 -3.85
N SER A 449 -19.48 2.09 -4.12
CA SER A 449 -20.27 2.69 -3.04
C SER A 449 -21.00 1.59 -2.27
N VAL A 450 -21.14 1.73 -0.96
CA VAL A 450 -21.94 0.82 -0.09
C VAL A 450 -23.32 0.55 -0.69
N ASP A 451 -23.97 1.56 -1.29
CA ASP A 451 -25.29 1.45 -1.91
C ASP A 451 -25.37 0.49 -3.11
N SER A 452 -24.25 0.22 -3.78
CA SER A 452 -24.19 -0.73 -4.90
C SER A 452 -24.06 -2.19 -4.43
N GLY A 453 -23.79 -2.41 -3.14
CA GLY A 453 -23.77 -3.72 -2.52
C GLY A 453 -22.56 -4.60 -2.87
N PHE A 454 -22.39 -5.62 -2.05
CA PHE A 454 -21.57 -6.80 -2.31
C PHE A 454 -22.29 -7.96 -1.64
N GLU A 455 -22.57 -9.04 -2.37
CA GLU A 455 -23.14 -10.25 -1.79
C GLU A 455 -22.39 -11.47 -2.33
N PRO A 456 -21.62 -12.18 -1.50
CA PRO A 456 -20.89 -13.36 -1.96
C PRO A 456 -21.87 -14.41 -2.50
N PRO A 457 -21.56 -15.10 -3.61
CA PRO A 457 -22.44 -16.13 -4.15
C PRO A 457 -22.69 -17.25 -3.14
N LYS A 458 -23.95 -17.65 -2.98
CA LYS A 458 -24.31 -18.78 -2.11
C LYS A 458 -24.03 -20.10 -2.81
N ILE A 459 -23.49 -21.05 -2.06
CA ILE A 459 -23.26 -22.41 -2.53
C ILE A 459 -24.44 -23.26 -2.11
N GLU A 460 -25.19 -23.75 -3.09
CA GLU A 460 -26.21 -24.77 -2.85
C GLU A 460 -25.55 -26.15 -2.77
N TYR A 461 -25.77 -26.83 -1.65
CA TYR A 461 -25.20 -28.16 -1.33
C TYR A 461 -26.08 -29.32 -1.77
#